data_AF-A0A8J3T4P6-F1
#
_entry.id   AF-A0A8J3T4P6-F1
#
_cell.length_a   1.000
_cell.length_b   1.000
_cell.length_c   1.000
_cell.angle_alpha   90.00
_cell.angle_beta   90.00
_cell.angle_gamma   90.00
#
_symmetry.space_group_name_H-M   'P 1'
#
loop_
_entity.id
_entity.type
_entity.pdbx_description
1 polymer ?
#
loop_
_entity_poly.entity_id
_entity_poly.type
_entity_poly.pdbx_seq_one_letter_code
_entity_poly.pdbx_strand_id
1 'polypeptide(L)'
;MLPLAPRPVAAVKTLETLQEQERSGAGLSPVETDHAGALKAALTRARTYDRLPASDKDKGPDDFTVWAASVPDFVSPEAEHDIDARVAEAVRAALLDQPGQWSRYELPPEAWRLADTCGRIEAAIARLAARRASRDFTALVVAGDEEGWTLAEPPAVGTLGTGRISATTRRAPSGEPVVLLDNGIFAFARMLAQLGVTAMHEQREAGRPGRATAELVSDLVAAQVVMGTCDGTYARLIPPPRAATARAVQDSVVTFVVAHEYAHLLNGDLDAHPPAGPPGGGLRERESAADGKALRITLSAAATPGADDAPVLGPVLFLAGLDLLGRARAAYEDRAADRLADDPRPDPRERMTEMLATVRGSQLGAVYADSIAAASRAYDLVLTAWDTVRPAVREAAGELARHARAGAGPSYLPEGAHHVATTTLWRHVEPYLD
;
A
#
# COMPACT_ATOMS: atom_id res chain seq x y z
N MET A 1 -10.61 7.28 -16.48
CA MET A 1 -10.81 6.08 -15.65
C MET A 1 -11.79 5.15 -16.35
N LEU A 2 -11.64 3.82 -16.27
CA LEU A 2 -12.58 2.87 -16.88
C LEU A 2 -13.87 2.77 -16.02
N PRO A 3 -15.05 2.58 -16.63
CA PRO A 3 -16.29 2.46 -15.88
C PRO A 3 -16.22 1.22 -14.97
N LEU A 4 -16.48 1.42 -13.69
CA LEU A 4 -16.51 0.34 -12.69
C LEU A 4 -17.79 -0.48 -12.81
N ALA A 5 -17.67 -1.78 -12.55
CA ALA A 5 -18.83 -2.63 -12.35
C ALA A 5 -19.53 -2.29 -11.01
N PRO A 6 -20.87 -2.37 -10.94
CA PRO A 6 -21.60 -2.19 -9.69
C PRO A 6 -21.20 -3.24 -8.65
N ARG A 7 -21.05 -2.83 -7.38
CA ARG A 7 -20.80 -3.75 -6.27
C ARG A 7 -22.11 -4.37 -5.74
N PRO A 8 -22.10 -5.59 -5.21
CA PRO A 8 -23.25 -6.14 -4.51
C PRO A 8 -23.61 -5.31 -3.27
N VAL A 9 -24.85 -4.82 -3.20
CA VAL A 9 -25.32 -3.96 -2.09
C VAL A 9 -25.19 -4.65 -0.73
N ALA A 10 -25.44 -5.96 -0.67
CA ALA A 10 -25.31 -6.73 0.58
C ALA A 10 -23.85 -6.81 1.08
N ALA A 11 -22.89 -6.92 0.16
CA ALA A 11 -21.46 -6.88 0.47
C ALA A 11 -21.06 -5.49 1.02
N VAL A 12 -21.55 -4.41 0.40
CA VAL A 12 -21.29 -3.04 0.87
C VAL A 12 -21.92 -2.78 2.24
N LYS A 13 -23.12 -3.28 2.51
CA LYS A 13 -23.75 -3.20 3.85
C LYS A 13 -22.98 -3.97 4.91
N THR A 14 -22.39 -5.11 4.53
CA THR A 14 -21.50 -5.87 5.43
C THR A 14 -20.24 -5.07 5.76
N LEU A 15 -19.60 -4.47 4.75
CA LEU A 15 -18.46 -3.58 4.92
C LEU A 15 -18.79 -2.41 5.86
N GLU A 16 -19.93 -1.73 5.64
CA GLU A 16 -20.41 -0.64 6.50
C GLU A 16 -20.59 -1.08 7.95
N THR A 17 -21.13 -2.28 8.18
CA THR A 17 -21.31 -2.84 9.53
C THR A 17 -19.96 -3.07 10.22
N LEU A 18 -18.96 -3.59 9.50
CA LEU A 18 -17.62 -3.83 10.05
C LEU A 18 -16.92 -2.52 10.41
N GLN A 19 -17.05 -1.49 9.58
CA GLN A 19 -16.51 -0.16 9.84
C GLN A 19 -17.22 0.54 10.98
N GLU A 20 -18.54 0.42 11.07
CA GLU A 20 -19.31 0.98 12.19
C GLU A 20 -18.88 0.35 13.52
N GLN A 21 -18.66 -0.97 13.56
CA GLN A 21 -18.17 -1.69 14.73
C GLN A 21 -16.76 -1.23 15.14
N GLU A 22 -15.85 -1.11 14.17
CA GLU A 22 -14.48 -0.63 14.40
C GLU A 22 -14.49 0.79 14.98
N ARG A 23 -15.18 1.73 14.31
CA ARG A 23 -15.28 3.12 14.74
C ARG A 23 -15.94 3.28 16.10
N SER A 24 -17.02 2.54 16.36
CA SER A 24 -17.70 2.55 17.65
C SER A 24 -16.79 2.03 18.77
N GLY A 25 -16.00 0.99 18.49
CA GLY A 25 -14.98 0.48 19.41
C GLY A 25 -13.86 1.49 19.68
N ALA A 26 -13.52 2.32 18.69
CA ALA A 26 -12.54 3.39 18.80
C ALA A 26 -13.12 4.72 19.35
N GLY A 27 -14.43 4.80 19.62
CA GLY A 27 -15.10 6.03 20.06
C GLY A 27 -15.19 7.13 18.98
N LEU A 28 -15.06 6.77 17.71
CA LEU A 28 -15.13 7.68 16.56
C LEU A 28 -16.58 7.88 16.10
N SER A 29 -16.98 9.12 15.83
CA SER A 29 -18.31 9.43 15.30
C SER A 29 -18.49 8.91 13.85
N PRO A 30 -19.72 8.70 13.37
CA PRO A 30 -19.98 8.39 11.96
C PRO A 30 -19.40 9.45 11.02
N VAL A 31 -18.98 9.02 9.83
CA VAL A 31 -18.54 9.96 8.78
C VAL A 31 -19.79 10.49 8.09
N GLU A 32 -20.21 11.71 8.41
CA GLU A 32 -21.15 12.45 7.56
C GLU A 32 -20.35 13.11 6.44
N THR A 33 -20.49 12.70 5.18
CA THR A 33 -19.71 13.32 4.09
C THR A 33 -20.50 13.64 2.83
N ASP A 34 -20.52 14.94 2.52
CA ASP A 34 -20.56 15.45 1.16
C ASP A 34 -19.28 15.01 0.42
N HIS A 35 -19.42 13.96 -0.39
CA HIS A 35 -18.29 13.36 -1.12
C HIS A 35 -17.64 14.34 -2.10
N ALA A 36 -18.45 15.16 -2.79
CA ALA A 36 -17.97 16.12 -3.76
C ALA A 36 -17.21 17.26 -3.07
N GLY A 37 -17.75 17.82 -1.99
CA GLY A 37 -17.10 18.87 -1.20
C GLY A 37 -15.78 18.41 -0.58
N ALA A 38 -15.74 17.22 0.01
CA ALA A 38 -14.53 16.65 0.60
C ALA A 38 -13.44 16.37 -0.45
N LEU A 39 -13.82 15.83 -1.62
CA LEU A 39 -12.90 15.58 -2.72
C LEU A 39 -12.37 16.90 -3.32
N LYS A 40 -13.24 17.91 -3.51
CA LYS A 40 -12.83 19.26 -3.92
C LYS A 40 -11.81 19.83 -2.95
N ALA A 41 -12.08 19.76 -1.64
CA ALA A 41 -11.15 20.25 -0.62
C ALA A 41 -9.79 19.51 -0.67
N ALA A 42 -9.78 18.19 -0.87
CA ALA A 42 -8.55 17.40 -1.00
C ALA A 42 -7.75 17.77 -2.25
N LEU A 43 -8.40 17.88 -3.41
CA LEU A 43 -7.76 18.27 -4.67
C LEU A 43 -7.23 19.70 -4.63
N THR A 44 -7.97 20.62 -4.01
CA THR A 44 -7.52 21.99 -3.75
C THR A 44 -6.26 21.99 -2.89
N ARG A 45 -6.25 21.26 -1.76
CA ARG A 45 -5.05 21.14 -0.91
C ARG A 45 -3.86 20.57 -1.68
N ALA A 46 -4.05 19.50 -2.45
CA ALA A 46 -2.99 18.90 -3.24
C ALA A 46 -2.40 19.90 -4.27
N ARG A 47 -3.26 20.63 -4.98
CA ARG A 47 -2.82 21.65 -5.96
C ARG A 47 -2.09 22.81 -5.29
N THR A 48 -2.57 23.27 -4.15
CA THR A 48 -1.91 24.32 -3.36
C THR A 48 -0.53 23.84 -2.91
N TYR A 49 -0.43 22.61 -2.41
CA TYR A 49 0.85 22.01 -2.03
C TYR A 49 1.83 21.95 -3.21
N ASP A 50 1.38 21.52 -4.40
CA ASP A 50 2.23 21.44 -5.59
C ASP A 50 2.84 22.79 -5.99
N ARG A 51 2.15 23.90 -5.72
CA ARG A 51 2.59 25.27 -6.02
C ARG A 51 3.53 25.87 -4.98
N LEU A 52 3.72 25.23 -3.82
CA LEU A 52 4.64 25.73 -2.82
C LEU A 52 6.09 25.78 -3.33
N PRO A 53 6.87 26.80 -2.95
CA PRO A 53 8.33 26.77 -3.07
C PRO A 53 8.89 25.51 -2.42
N ALA A 54 9.98 24.95 -2.98
CA ALA A 54 10.62 23.76 -2.43
C ALA A 54 10.98 23.92 -0.94
N SER A 55 11.48 25.10 -0.56
CA SER A 55 11.83 25.47 0.82
C SER A 55 10.66 25.44 1.80
N ASP A 56 9.42 25.59 1.32
CA ASP A 56 8.22 25.53 2.17
C ASP A 56 7.62 24.12 2.20
N LYS A 57 7.92 23.28 1.21
CA LYS A 57 7.55 21.85 1.23
C LYS A 57 8.35 21.07 2.28
N ASP A 58 9.51 21.58 2.67
CA ASP A 58 10.39 21.00 3.70
C ASP A 58 9.84 21.13 5.13
N LYS A 59 8.86 22.02 5.38
CA LYS A 59 8.32 22.31 6.74
C LYS A 59 7.30 21.27 7.23
N GLY A 60 6.97 20.27 6.42
CA GLY A 60 6.03 19.20 6.77
C GLY A 60 4.54 19.58 6.64
N PRO A 61 3.65 18.59 6.62
CA PRO A 61 2.21 18.79 6.37
C PRO A 61 1.43 19.44 7.52
N ASP A 62 1.94 19.42 8.75
CA ASP A 62 1.25 20.01 9.90
C ASP A 62 1.32 21.56 9.87
N ASP A 63 2.47 22.11 9.47
CA ASP A 63 2.62 23.54 9.15
C ASP A 63 1.79 23.94 7.92
N PHE A 64 1.53 23.01 7.00
CA PHE A 64 0.74 23.26 5.80
C PHE A 64 -0.73 23.52 6.09
N THR A 65 -1.33 22.89 7.10
CA THR A 65 -2.76 23.10 7.41
C THR A 65 -3.01 24.51 7.97
N VAL A 66 -2.09 24.99 8.81
CA VAL A 66 -2.08 26.36 9.35
C VAL A 66 -1.75 27.37 8.24
N TRP A 67 -0.78 27.06 7.38
CA TRP A 67 -0.40 27.92 6.26
C TRP A 67 -1.51 28.02 5.19
N ALA A 68 -2.09 26.90 4.76
CA ALA A 68 -3.15 26.86 3.75
C ALA A 68 -4.43 27.58 4.20
N ALA A 69 -4.72 27.61 5.51
CA ALA A 69 -5.79 28.42 6.08
C ALA A 69 -5.45 29.92 6.12
N SER A 70 -4.17 30.28 6.06
CA SER A 70 -3.66 31.65 6.21
C SER A 70 -3.32 32.35 4.89
N VAL A 71 -3.43 31.67 3.74
CA VAL A 71 -3.14 32.25 2.42
C VAL A 71 -4.43 32.32 1.59
N PRO A 72 -5.14 33.47 1.60
CA PRO A 72 -6.23 33.72 0.67
C PRO A 72 -5.72 33.74 -0.78
N ASP A 73 -6.53 33.27 -1.72
CA ASP A 73 -6.41 33.51 -3.17
C ASP A 73 -5.31 32.76 -3.99
N PHE A 74 -4.92 31.54 -3.60
CA PHE A 74 -3.95 30.76 -4.40
C PHE A 74 -4.54 29.96 -5.59
N VAL A 75 -5.87 29.85 -5.67
CA VAL A 75 -6.55 29.11 -6.74
C VAL A 75 -7.18 30.14 -7.68
N SER A 76 -6.61 30.30 -8.87
CA SER A 76 -7.23 31.14 -9.91
C SER A 76 -8.57 30.55 -10.34
N PRO A 77 -9.49 31.35 -10.92
CA PRO A 77 -10.76 30.84 -11.43
C PRO A 77 -10.61 29.66 -12.40
N GLU A 78 -9.55 29.65 -13.23
CA GLU A 78 -9.24 28.54 -14.13
C GLU A 78 -8.81 27.28 -13.36
N ALA A 79 -8.05 27.46 -12.28
CA ALA A 79 -7.63 26.35 -11.44
C ALA A 79 -8.81 25.76 -10.64
N GLU A 80 -9.76 26.59 -10.21
CA GLU A 80 -10.99 26.13 -9.57
C GLU A 80 -11.88 25.38 -10.56
N HIS A 81 -12.05 25.91 -11.77
CA HIS A 81 -12.80 25.24 -12.84
C HIS A 81 -12.20 23.87 -13.20
N ASP A 82 -10.88 23.78 -13.30
CA ASP A 82 -10.17 22.52 -13.52
C ASP A 82 -10.34 21.54 -12.35
N ILE A 83 -10.30 22.02 -11.09
CA ILE A 83 -10.60 21.17 -9.93
C ILE A 83 -12.04 20.65 -9.99
N ASP A 84 -13.01 21.51 -10.28
CA ASP A 84 -14.43 21.12 -10.36
C ASP A 84 -14.68 20.11 -11.48
N ALA A 85 -14.04 20.30 -12.65
CA ALA A 85 -14.10 19.34 -13.75
C ALA A 85 -13.53 17.97 -13.34
N ARG A 86 -12.40 17.95 -12.62
CA ARG A 86 -11.78 16.73 -12.11
C ARG A 86 -12.62 16.06 -11.03
N VAL A 87 -13.25 16.82 -10.12
CA VAL A 87 -14.20 16.28 -9.13
C VAL A 87 -15.38 15.65 -9.84
N ALA A 88 -15.99 16.34 -10.80
CA ALA A 88 -17.14 15.83 -11.54
C ALA A 88 -16.80 14.57 -12.35
N GLU A 89 -15.62 14.51 -12.98
CA GLU A 89 -15.13 13.31 -13.64
C GLU A 89 -14.91 12.17 -12.64
N ALA A 90 -14.24 12.43 -11.53
CA ALA A 90 -13.97 11.44 -10.50
C ALA A 90 -15.27 10.86 -9.92
N VAL A 91 -16.23 11.71 -9.52
CA VAL A 91 -17.53 11.29 -9.00
C VAL A 91 -18.26 10.40 -10.01
N ARG A 92 -18.35 10.83 -11.27
CA ARG A 92 -19.03 10.06 -12.33
C ARG A 92 -18.33 8.75 -12.63
N ALA A 93 -17.01 8.76 -12.78
CA ALA A 93 -16.28 7.57 -13.22
C ALA A 93 -16.14 6.53 -12.09
N ALA A 94 -16.05 6.99 -10.84
CA ALA A 94 -15.97 6.12 -9.65
C ALA A 94 -17.34 5.77 -9.08
N LEU A 95 -18.41 6.34 -9.66
CA LEU A 95 -19.79 6.16 -9.20
C LEU A 95 -19.93 6.54 -7.71
N LEU A 96 -19.24 7.60 -7.26
CA LEU A 96 -19.23 8.03 -5.86
C LEU A 96 -20.58 8.58 -5.39
N ASP A 97 -21.45 8.95 -6.32
CA ASP A 97 -22.81 9.40 -6.07
C ASP A 97 -23.84 8.27 -6.06
N GLN A 98 -23.44 7.04 -6.43
CA GLN A 98 -24.34 5.89 -6.46
C GLN A 98 -24.48 5.25 -5.07
N PRO A 99 -25.69 5.25 -4.46
CA PRO A 99 -25.90 4.61 -3.17
C PRO A 99 -25.57 3.12 -3.22
N GLY A 100 -24.73 2.67 -2.29
CA GLY A 100 -24.36 1.25 -2.19
C GLY A 100 -23.25 0.81 -3.14
N GLN A 101 -22.60 1.72 -3.87
CA GLN A 101 -21.36 1.39 -4.59
C GLN A 101 -20.15 1.34 -3.66
N TRP A 102 -20.08 2.29 -2.72
CA TRP A 102 -19.03 2.42 -1.72
C TRP A 102 -19.65 2.53 -0.35
N SER A 103 -18.90 2.13 0.68
CA SER A 103 -19.35 2.33 2.05
C SER A 103 -19.41 3.82 2.38
N ARG A 104 -20.48 4.22 3.08
CA ARG A 104 -20.62 5.58 3.64
C ARG A 104 -19.56 5.98 4.67
N TYR A 105 -18.78 5.01 5.17
CA TYR A 105 -17.70 5.26 6.13
C TYR A 105 -16.34 5.48 5.47
N GLU A 106 -16.23 5.28 4.14
CA GLU A 106 -15.02 5.66 3.41
C GLU A 106 -14.91 7.17 3.36
N LEU A 107 -13.70 7.66 3.60
CA LEU A 107 -13.39 9.05 3.30
C LEU A 107 -13.38 9.24 1.77
N PRO A 108 -13.92 10.35 1.24
CA PRO A 108 -14.08 10.50 -0.21
C PRO A 108 -12.79 10.41 -1.04
N PRO A 109 -11.63 10.96 -0.61
CA PRO A 109 -10.35 10.75 -1.31
C PRO A 109 -9.92 9.27 -1.37
N GLU A 110 -10.15 8.53 -0.30
CA GLU A 110 -9.86 7.11 -0.16
C GLU A 110 -10.78 6.28 -1.06
N ALA A 111 -12.09 6.56 -1.05
CA ALA A 111 -13.05 5.94 -1.95
C ALA A 111 -12.67 6.16 -3.42
N TRP A 112 -12.26 7.38 -3.80
CA TRP A 112 -11.78 7.67 -5.15
C TRP A 112 -10.52 6.87 -5.51
N ARG A 113 -9.55 6.78 -4.60
CA ARG A 113 -8.32 6.00 -4.81
C ARG A 113 -8.59 4.49 -4.94
N LEU A 114 -9.49 3.95 -4.12
CA LEU A 114 -9.93 2.56 -4.21
C LEU A 114 -10.66 2.31 -5.53
N ALA A 115 -11.51 3.24 -5.96
CA ALA A 115 -12.23 3.16 -7.22
C ALA A 115 -11.27 3.09 -8.42
N ASP A 116 -10.27 3.97 -8.47
CA ASP A 116 -9.26 3.96 -9.53
C ASP A 116 -8.47 2.63 -9.52
N THR A 117 -8.02 2.20 -8.34
CA THR A 117 -7.25 0.96 -8.18
C THR A 117 -8.05 -0.26 -8.62
N CYS A 118 -9.28 -0.41 -8.12
CA CYS A 118 -10.16 -1.51 -8.49
C CYS A 118 -10.51 -1.49 -9.98
N GLY A 119 -10.75 -0.31 -10.57
CA GLY A 119 -11.07 -0.19 -11.99
C GLY A 119 -9.90 -0.61 -12.89
N ARG A 120 -8.67 -0.29 -12.50
CA ARG A 120 -7.46 -0.76 -13.20
C ARG A 120 -7.28 -2.27 -13.07
N ILE A 121 -7.53 -2.84 -11.88
CA ILE A 121 -7.46 -4.28 -11.61
C ILE A 121 -8.52 -5.04 -12.41
N GLU A 122 -9.78 -4.63 -12.35
CA GLU A 122 -10.89 -5.27 -13.07
C GLU A 122 -10.67 -5.22 -14.58
N ALA A 123 -10.20 -4.08 -15.09
CA ALA A 123 -9.86 -3.96 -16.50
C ALA A 123 -8.66 -4.84 -16.88
N ALA A 124 -7.67 -4.98 -16.00
CA ALA A 124 -6.56 -5.90 -16.20
C ALA A 124 -7.03 -7.35 -16.25
N ILE A 125 -7.90 -7.76 -15.34
CA ILE A 125 -8.53 -9.09 -15.31
C ILE A 125 -9.35 -9.33 -16.59
N ALA A 126 -10.18 -8.37 -17.00
CA ALA A 126 -10.96 -8.47 -18.23
C ALA A 126 -10.07 -8.61 -19.47
N ARG A 127 -8.96 -7.84 -19.55
CA ARG A 127 -7.94 -8.01 -20.60
C ARG A 127 -7.31 -9.40 -20.55
N LEU A 128 -7.00 -9.90 -19.35
CA LEU A 128 -6.40 -11.23 -19.15
C LEU A 128 -7.36 -12.34 -19.61
N ALA A 129 -8.66 -12.22 -19.31
CA ALA A 129 -9.70 -13.14 -19.75
C ALA A 129 -9.98 -13.10 -21.27
N ALA A 130 -10.02 -11.90 -21.86
CA ALA A 130 -10.35 -11.71 -23.28
C ALA A 130 -9.27 -12.24 -24.25
N ARG A 131 -8.04 -12.45 -23.78
CA ARG A 131 -6.91 -12.92 -24.59
C ARG A 131 -7.09 -14.31 -25.20
N ARG A 132 -7.99 -15.14 -24.64
CA ARG A 132 -8.39 -16.42 -25.27
C ARG A 132 -8.96 -16.21 -26.70
N ALA A 133 -9.33 -14.96 -27.06
CA ALA A 133 -9.89 -14.58 -28.35
C ALA A 133 -9.06 -13.54 -29.17
N SER A 134 -7.92 -13.04 -28.67
CA SER A 134 -7.21 -11.87 -29.25
C SER A 134 -5.81 -12.16 -29.81
N ARG A 135 -5.39 -11.41 -30.84
CA ARG A 135 -4.01 -11.40 -31.42
C ARG A 135 -3.12 -10.25 -30.89
N ASP A 136 -3.58 -9.47 -29.92
CA ASP A 136 -2.82 -8.32 -29.40
C ASP A 136 -1.59 -8.78 -28.61
N PHE A 137 -0.39 -8.34 -29.02
CA PHE A 137 0.90 -8.84 -28.54
C PHE A 137 1.16 -8.49 -27.07
N THR A 138 0.91 -7.25 -26.64
CA THR A 138 0.99 -6.86 -25.22
C THR A 138 0.00 -7.69 -24.38
N ALA A 139 -1.10 -8.09 -25.03
CA ALA A 139 -2.08 -9.00 -24.48
C ALA A 139 -1.64 -10.49 -24.54
N LEU A 140 -0.63 -10.89 -25.29
CA LEU A 140 -0.18 -12.28 -25.27
C LEU A 140 0.87 -12.52 -24.20
N VAL A 141 1.65 -11.49 -23.85
CA VAL A 141 2.81 -11.66 -22.96
C VAL A 141 2.41 -11.96 -21.50
N VAL A 142 1.40 -11.29 -20.94
CA VAL A 142 1.09 -11.32 -19.47
C VAL A 142 0.30 -12.55 -18.99
N ALA A 143 -0.48 -13.20 -19.85
CA ALA A 143 -1.34 -14.32 -19.46
C ALA A 143 -0.63 -15.63 -19.81
N GLY A 144 -0.10 -16.36 -18.83
CA GLY A 144 0.26 -17.77 -19.03
C GLY A 144 -0.98 -18.62 -19.38
N ASP A 145 -0.80 -19.92 -19.64
CA ASP A 145 -1.87 -20.88 -19.98
C ASP A 145 -2.87 -21.18 -18.83
N GLU A 146 -2.97 -20.31 -17.83
CA GLU A 146 -3.78 -20.55 -16.63
C GLU A 146 -5.27 -20.25 -16.87
N GLU A 147 -6.10 -21.24 -16.57
CA GLU A 147 -7.56 -21.07 -16.42
C GLU A 147 -7.87 -20.18 -15.21
N GLY A 148 -9.05 -19.52 -15.20
CA GLY A 148 -9.53 -18.80 -14.02
C GLY A 148 -9.24 -17.30 -13.95
N TRP A 149 -9.33 -16.58 -15.08
CA TRP A 149 -9.34 -15.11 -15.13
C TRP A 149 -10.75 -14.50 -15.13
N THR A 150 -11.78 -15.32 -14.90
CA THR A 150 -13.17 -14.86 -14.86
C THR A 150 -13.54 -14.46 -13.45
N LEU A 151 -13.76 -13.18 -13.23
CA LEU A 151 -14.36 -12.67 -12.00
C LEU A 151 -15.89 -12.74 -12.13
N ALA A 152 -16.54 -13.60 -11.33
CA ALA A 152 -17.99 -13.77 -11.40
C ALA A 152 -18.74 -12.48 -11.02
N GLU A 153 -18.27 -11.83 -9.95
CA GLU A 153 -18.77 -10.55 -9.48
C GLU A 153 -17.64 -9.74 -8.82
N PRO A 154 -17.65 -8.40 -8.98
CA PRO A 154 -16.71 -7.52 -8.29
C PRO A 154 -16.94 -7.50 -6.77
N PRO A 155 -15.91 -7.64 -5.92
CA PRO A 155 -16.07 -7.59 -4.47
C PRO A 155 -16.39 -6.17 -3.99
N ALA A 156 -17.11 -6.04 -2.87
CA ALA A 156 -17.09 -4.77 -2.14
C ALA A 156 -15.69 -4.57 -1.53
N VAL A 157 -15.09 -3.40 -1.74
CA VAL A 157 -13.74 -3.07 -1.24
C VAL A 157 -13.84 -1.86 -0.33
N GLY A 158 -13.22 -1.93 0.85
CA GLY A 158 -13.17 -0.80 1.77
C GLY A 158 -12.05 -0.88 2.78
N THR A 159 -11.96 0.16 3.61
CA THR A 159 -10.88 0.37 4.56
C THR A 159 -11.32 0.30 6.02
N LEU A 160 -10.45 -0.20 6.89
CA LEU A 160 -10.60 -0.11 8.35
C LEU A 160 -9.59 0.90 8.90
N GLY A 161 -10.00 1.70 9.88
CA GLY A 161 -9.17 2.75 10.48
C GLY A 161 -8.16 2.26 11.53
N THR A 162 -7.70 1.01 11.45
CA THR A 162 -6.87 0.42 12.53
C THR A 162 -5.39 0.81 12.46
N GLY A 163 -4.97 1.38 11.33
CA GLY A 163 -3.59 1.73 11.02
C GLY A 163 -2.64 0.55 10.82
N ARG A 164 -3.16 -0.69 10.83
CA ARG A 164 -2.36 -1.90 10.59
C ARG A 164 -2.02 -2.07 9.11
N ILE A 165 -1.11 -3.00 8.84
CA ILE A 165 -0.78 -3.44 7.48
C ILE A 165 -1.43 -4.80 7.29
N SER A 166 -2.70 -4.83 6.91
CA SER A 166 -3.39 -6.07 6.60
C SER A 166 -4.44 -5.88 5.51
N ALA A 167 -4.58 -6.89 4.67
CA ALA A 167 -5.61 -7.01 3.67
C ALA A 167 -6.23 -8.39 3.85
N THR A 168 -7.56 -8.49 3.72
CA THR A 168 -8.25 -9.78 3.80
C THR A 168 -9.44 -9.83 2.86
N THR A 169 -9.58 -10.96 2.21
CA THR A 169 -10.77 -11.36 1.46
C THR A 169 -11.62 -12.30 2.30
N ARG A 170 -12.91 -12.02 2.39
CA ARG A 170 -13.90 -12.83 3.12
C ARG A 170 -15.26 -12.81 2.44
N ARG A 171 -16.15 -13.70 2.85
CA ARG A 171 -17.56 -13.64 2.44
C ARG A 171 -18.41 -12.78 3.39
N ALA A 172 -19.34 -12.02 2.82
CA ALA A 172 -20.47 -11.48 3.54
C ALA A 172 -21.38 -12.62 4.04
N PRO A 173 -22.23 -12.39 5.06
CA PRO A 173 -23.23 -13.38 5.50
C PRO A 173 -24.16 -13.87 4.37
N SER A 174 -24.38 -13.03 3.36
CA SER A 174 -25.16 -13.32 2.15
C SER A 174 -24.37 -14.07 1.06
N GLY A 175 -23.05 -14.24 1.23
CA GLY A 175 -22.18 -15.07 0.40
C GLY A 175 -21.26 -14.30 -0.57
N GLU A 176 -21.57 -13.03 -0.87
CA GLU A 176 -20.81 -12.18 -1.77
C GLU A 176 -19.44 -11.79 -1.19
N PRO A 177 -18.42 -11.55 -2.03
CA PRO A 177 -17.07 -11.26 -1.55
C PRO A 177 -16.91 -9.82 -1.05
N VAL A 178 -16.14 -9.69 0.04
CA VAL A 178 -15.71 -8.43 0.65
C VAL A 178 -14.20 -8.45 0.80
N VAL A 179 -13.54 -7.39 0.33
CA VAL A 179 -12.11 -7.12 0.55
C VAL A 179 -11.98 -5.99 1.56
N LEU A 180 -11.28 -6.25 2.65
CA LEU A 180 -11.00 -5.28 3.71
C LEU A 180 -9.51 -4.95 3.69
N LEU A 181 -9.20 -3.66 3.71
CA LEU A 181 -7.85 -3.14 3.79
C LEU A 181 -7.70 -2.34 5.09
N ASP A 182 -6.69 -2.58 5.90
CA ASP A 182 -6.35 -1.59 6.92
C ASP A 182 -5.70 -0.36 6.25
N ASN A 183 -6.13 0.83 6.65
CA ASN A 183 -5.65 2.11 6.12
C ASN A 183 -4.12 2.30 6.26
N GLY A 184 -3.48 1.61 7.22
CA GLY A 184 -2.03 1.60 7.39
C GLY A 184 -1.27 1.12 6.16
N ILE A 185 -1.89 0.33 5.27
CA ILE A 185 -1.31 -0.07 3.97
C ILE A 185 -0.89 1.15 3.14
N PHE A 186 -1.67 2.25 3.15
CA PHE A 186 -1.35 3.41 2.32
C PHE A 186 -0.11 4.16 2.82
N ALA A 187 0.01 4.29 4.14
CA ALA A 187 1.18 4.89 4.79
C ALA A 187 2.41 3.98 4.61
N PHE A 188 2.24 2.67 4.77
CA PHE A 188 3.28 1.68 4.53
C PHE A 188 3.78 1.69 3.09
N ALA A 189 2.88 1.64 2.10
CA ALA A 189 3.20 1.71 0.68
C ALA A 189 3.98 2.98 0.34
N ARG A 190 3.59 4.12 0.93
CA ARG A 190 4.30 5.39 0.78
C ARG A 190 5.72 5.27 1.33
N MET A 191 5.90 4.86 2.59
CA MET A 191 7.22 4.71 3.24
C MET A 191 8.14 3.76 2.46
N LEU A 192 7.63 2.61 2.02
CA LEU A 192 8.38 1.65 1.21
C LEU A 192 8.82 2.23 -0.13
N ALA A 193 7.96 3.00 -0.79
CA ALA A 193 8.33 3.65 -2.04
C ALA A 193 9.44 4.68 -1.83
N GLN A 194 9.39 5.47 -0.75
CA GLN A 194 10.47 6.40 -0.42
C GLN A 194 11.76 5.65 -0.11
N LEU A 195 11.66 4.58 0.68
CA LEU A 195 12.78 3.74 1.08
C LEU A 195 13.46 3.12 -0.14
N GLY A 196 12.72 2.42 -1.00
CA GLY A 196 13.26 1.76 -2.17
C GLY A 196 13.89 2.73 -3.17
N VAL A 197 13.21 3.83 -3.49
CA VAL A 197 13.74 4.84 -4.44
C VAL A 197 14.98 5.54 -3.87
N THR A 198 15.00 5.83 -2.57
CA THR A 198 16.16 6.46 -1.92
C THR A 198 17.35 5.49 -1.86
N ALA A 199 17.12 4.25 -1.40
CA ALA A 199 18.16 3.23 -1.31
C ALA A 199 18.79 2.92 -2.67
N MET A 200 17.96 2.75 -3.72
CA MET A 200 18.45 2.51 -5.08
C MET A 200 19.27 3.70 -5.61
N HIS A 201 18.89 4.93 -5.27
CA HIS A 201 19.66 6.10 -5.66
C HIS A 201 21.01 6.18 -4.92
N GLU A 202 21.01 6.05 -3.60
CA GLU A 202 22.25 6.06 -2.80
C GLU A 202 23.18 4.92 -3.22
N GLN A 203 22.63 3.73 -3.53
CA GLN A 203 23.42 2.63 -4.08
C GLN A 203 24.10 3.00 -5.41
N ARG A 204 23.43 3.76 -6.28
CA ARG A 204 24.00 4.19 -7.57
C ARG A 204 25.07 5.26 -7.41
N GLU A 205 24.88 6.23 -6.51
CA GLU A 205 25.80 7.34 -6.32
C GLU A 205 26.99 7.00 -5.41
N ALA A 206 26.73 6.29 -4.31
CA ALA A 206 27.69 6.05 -3.23
C ALA A 206 28.06 4.56 -3.06
N GLY A 207 27.42 3.64 -3.81
CA GLY A 207 27.70 2.21 -3.73
C GLY A 207 27.16 1.51 -2.48
N ARG A 208 26.46 2.24 -1.60
CA ARG A 208 25.83 1.71 -0.37
C ARG A 208 24.62 2.55 0.06
N PRO A 209 23.65 1.97 0.82
CA PRO A 209 22.67 2.75 1.57
C PRO A 209 23.34 3.73 2.53
N GLY A 210 22.80 4.94 2.61
CA GLY A 210 23.30 6.04 3.44
C GLY A 210 22.32 6.43 4.55
N ARG A 211 22.56 7.63 5.11
CA ARG A 211 21.80 8.19 6.24
C ARG A 211 20.29 8.23 5.94
N ALA A 212 19.89 8.74 4.77
CA ALA A 212 18.47 8.92 4.46
C ALA A 212 17.71 7.57 4.38
N THR A 213 18.37 6.52 3.87
CA THR A 213 17.79 5.17 3.86
C THR A 213 17.69 4.60 5.27
N ALA A 214 18.71 4.76 6.12
CA ALA A 214 18.67 4.30 7.51
C ALA A 214 17.56 5.02 8.32
N GLU A 215 17.37 6.32 8.07
CA GLU A 215 16.27 7.09 8.66
C GLU A 215 14.90 6.50 8.26
N LEU A 216 14.67 6.22 6.97
CA LEU A 216 13.42 5.64 6.48
C LEU A 216 13.14 4.23 7.03
N VAL A 217 14.18 3.40 7.17
CA VAL A 217 14.07 2.11 7.87
C VAL A 217 13.67 2.32 9.33
N SER A 218 14.29 3.29 10.00
CA SER A 218 13.99 3.60 11.41
C SER A 218 12.54 4.04 11.59
N ASP A 219 12.05 4.94 10.74
CA ASP A 219 10.66 5.41 10.76
C ASP A 219 9.68 4.24 10.61
N LEU A 220 9.95 3.36 9.63
CA LEU A 220 9.10 2.21 9.36
C LEU A 220 9.06 1.22 10.54
N VAL A 221 10.21 0.95 11.17
CA VAL A 221 10.31 0.09 12.35
C VAL A 221 9.61 0.72 13.56
N ALA A 222 9.87 2.01 13.83
CA ALA A 222 9.21 2.72 14.91
C ALA A 222 7.69 2.70 14.74
N ALA A 223 7.19 2.91 13.51
CA ALA A 223 5.77 2.85 13.25
C ALA A 223 5.18 1.47 13.53
N GLN A 224 5.60 0.45 12.81
CA GLN A 224 4.86 -0.80 12.81
C GLN A 224 5.30 -1.78 13.90
N VAL A 225 6.55 -1.75 14.33
CA VAL A 225 7.06 -2.64 15.38
C VAL A 225 6.84 -2.06 16.77
N VAL A 226 7.08 -0.75 16.95
CA VAL A 226 6.96 -0.11 18.26
C VAL A 226 5.53 0.39 18.50
N MET A 227 4.98 1.17 17.57
CA MET A 227 3.62 1.74 17.73
C MET A 227 2.52 0.75 17.33
N GLY A 228 2.82 -0.22 16.49
CA GLY A 228 1.85 -1.22 16.01
C GLY A 228 0.84 -0.67 14.99
N THR A 229 1.10 0.53 14.47
CA THR A 229 0.27 1.23 13.51
C THR A 229 1.15 2.09 12.60
N CYS A 230 0.75 2.30 11.36
CA CYS A 230 1.36 3.25 10.43
C CYS A 230 0.63 4.60 10.39
N ASP A 231 -0.47 4.73 11.13
CA ASP A 231 -1.21 5.99 11.22
C ASP A 231 -0.41 7.04 11.98
N GLY A 232 -0.42 8.29 11.50
CA GLY A 232 0.40 9.36 12.06
C GLY A 232 1.88 9.30 11.68
N THR A 233 2.29 8.37 10.79
CA THR A 233 3.64 8.40 10.22
C THR A 233 3.85 9.57 9.27
N TYR A 234 4.97 10.26 9.46
CA TYR A 234 5.39 11.34 8.59
C TYR A 234 6.01 10.78 7.31
N ALA A 235 5.60 11.32 6.17
CA ALA A 235 6.35 11.10 4.93
C ALA A 235 7.61 11.97 4.96
N ARG A 236 8.76 11.39 4.66
CA ARG A 236 9.96 12.21 4.39
C ARG A 236 9.81 12.87 3.03
N LEU A 237 10.42 14.04 2.85
CA LEU A 237 10.42 14.67 1.54
C LEU A 237 11.29 13.86 0.58
N ILE A 238 10.75 13.55 -0.59
CA ILE A 238 11.52 12.98 -1.70
C ILE A 238 11.89 14.12 -2.64
N PRO A 239 13.17 14.24 -3.05
CA PRO A 239 13.58 15.24 -4.02
C PRO A 239 12.70 15.21 -5.29
N PRO A 240 12.33 16.37 -5.87
CA PRO A 240 11.41 16.43 -7.00
C PRO A 240 11.71 15.48 -8.17
N PRO A 241 12.98 15.25 -8.57
CA PRO A 241 13.30 14.31 -9.65
C PRO A 241 12.87 12.86 -9.40
N ARG A 242 12.64 12.49 -8.13
CA ARG A 242 12.32 11.13 -7.69
C ARG A 242 10.87 10.97 -7.21
N ALA A 243 10.18 12.07 -6.98
CA ALA A 243 8.82 12.06 -6.44
C ALA A 243 7.83 11.35 -7.37
N ALA A 244 8.00 11.47 -8.69
CA ALA A 244 7.18 10.76 -9.66
C ALA A 244 7.36 9.24 -9.58
N THR A 245 8.62 8.76 -9.56
CA THR A 245 8.93 7.33 -9.40
C THR A 245 8.42 6.79 -8.08
N ALA A 246 8.61 7.51 -6.98
CA ALA A 246 8.11 7.07 -5.68
C ALA A 246 6.57 6.99 -5.63
N ARG A 247 5.86 7.94 -6.28
CA ARG A 247 4.40 7.84 -6.41
C ARG A 247 3.97 6.63 -7.25
N ALA A 248 4.66 6.35 -8.35
CA ALA A 248 4.37 5.18 -9.18
C ALA A 248 4.63 3.86 -8.43
N VAL A 249 5.73 3.78 -7.67
CA VAL A 249 6.04 2.62 -6.82
C VAL A 249 5.00 2.46 -5.70
N GLN A 250 4.62 3.54 -5.02
CA GLN A 250 3.57 3.52 -4.00
C GLN A 250 2.25 3.00 -4.59
N ASP A 251 1.85 3.53 -5.74
CA ASP A 251 0.64 3.12 -6.44
C ASP A 251 0.69 1.63 -6.84
N SER A 252 1.87 1.17 -7.28
CA SER A 252 2.08 -0.24 -7.59
C SER A 252 2.03 -1.15 -6.36
N VAL A 253 2.51 -0.72 -5.20
CA VAL A 253 2.37 -1.48 -3.93
C VAL A 253 0.89 -1.64 -3.59
N VAL A 254 0.13 -0.55 -3.60
CA VAL A 254 -1.32 -0.58 -3.30
C VAL A 254 -2.06 -1.46 -4.29
N THR A 255 -1.77 -1.29 -5.60
CA THR A 255 -2.37 -2.11 -6.66
C THR A 255 -2.05 -3.59 -6.45
N PHE A 256 -0.83 -3.94 -6.08
CA PHE A 256 -0.44 -5.32 -5.81
C PHE A 256 -1.20 -5.94 -4.64
N VAL A 257 -1.30 -5.22 -3.52
CA VAL A 257 -2.03 -5.71 -2.33
C VAL A 257 -3.51 -5.94 -2.65
N VAL A 258 -4.17 -5.00 -3.34
CA VAL A 258 -5.57 -5.20 -3.74
C VAL A 258 -5.69 -6.31 -4.79
N ALA A 259 -4.75 -6.41 -5.73
CA ALA A 259 -4.73 -7.47 -6.73
C ALA A 259 -4.51 -8.86 -6.12
N HIS A 260 -3.77 -8.96 -5.02
CA HIS A 260 -3.58 -10.19 -4.23
C HIS A 260 -4.90 -10.68 -3.66
N GLU A 261 -5.69 -9.78 -3.08
CA GLU A 261 -7.04 -10.11 -2.60
C GLU A 261 -7.99 -10.52 -3.75
N TYR A 262 -7.92 -9.84 -4.90
CA TYR A 262 -8.65 -10.29 -6.10
C TYR A 262 -8.16 -11.64 -6.63
N ALA A 263 -6.87 -11.94 -6.52
CA ALA A 263 -6.31 -13.21 -6.94
C ALA A 263 -6.89 -14.36 -6.12
N HIS A 264 -7.16 -14.13 -4.82
CA HIS A 264 -7.88 -15.11 -4.02
C HIS A 264 -9.31 -15.37 -4.57
N LEU A 265 -10.06 -14.31 -4.90
CA LEU A 265 -11.38 -14.47 -5.55
C LEU A 265 -11.31 -15.32 -6.82
N LEU A 266 -10.30 -15.07 -7.66
CA LEU A 266 -10.08 -15.78 -8.92
C LEU A 266 -9.65 -17.23 -8.73
N ASN A 267 -9.02 -17.55 -7.60
CA ASN A 267 -8.60 -18.92 -7.25
C ASN A 267 -9.71 -19.69 -6.52
N GLY A 268 -10.78 -19.00 -6.08
CA GLY A 268 -11.88 -19.60 -5.34
C GLY A 268 -11.54 -19.90 -3.87
N ASP A 269 -10.43 -19.38 -3.35
CA ASP A 269 -10.00 -19.47 -1.95
C ASP A 269 -10.53 -18.30 -1.12
N LEU A 270 -11.85 -18.15 -1.19
CA LEU A 270 -12.63 -17.27 -0.32
C LEU A 270 -12.50 -17.79 1.12
N ASP A 271 -12.18 -16.89 2.06
CA ASP A 271 -11.87 -17.20 3.47
C ASP A 271 -10.47 -17.81 3.69
N ALA A 272 -9.45 -17.33 2.95
CA ALA A 272 -8.05 -17.66 3.23
C ALA A 272 -7.63 -17.29 4.67
N HIS A 273 -8.27 -16.28 5.28
CA HIS A 273 -7.90 -15.73 6.60
C HIS A 273 -9.13 -15.47 7.50
N PRO A 274 -9.39 -16.27 8.55
CA PRO A 274 -8.75 -17.55 8.90
C PRO A 274 -9.27 -18.70 8.00
N PRO A 275 -8.45 -19.76 7.76
CA PRO A 275 -8.80 -20.85 6.85
C PRO A 275 -10.03 -21.63 7.34
N ALA A 276 -11.12 -21.56 6.60
CA ALA A 276 -12.32 -22.38 6.82
C ALA A 276 -12.21 -23.73 6.06
N GLY A 277 -11.50 -24.72 6.63
CA GLY A 277 -11.40 -26.07 6.03
C GLY A 277 -10.67 -26.08 4.67
N PRO A 278 -10.55 -27.23 3.96
CA PRO A 278 -9.60 -27.34 2.86
C PRO A 278 -10.23 -27.07 1.48
N PRO A 279 -10.00 -25.90 0.85
CA PRO A 279 -9.79 -25.84 -0.59
C PRO A 279 -8.40 -26.42 -0.89
N GLY A 280 -8.24 -27.16 -1.98
CA GLY A 280 -7.03 -27.93 -2.30
C GLY A 280 -5.74 -27.11 -2.15
N GLY A 281 -4.70 -27.75 -1.58
CA GLY A 281 -3.40 -27.14 -1.32
C GLY A 281 -3.23 -26.49 0.06
N GLY A 282 -1.98 -26.37 0.51
CA GLY A 282 -1.64 -25.73 1.79
C GLY A 282 -1.82 -24.20 1.74
N LEU A 283 -1.93 -23.52 2.89
CA LEU A 283 -2.01 -22.04 2.96
C LEU A 283 -0.86 -21.40 2.18
N ARG A 284 0.34 -21.96 2.32
CA ARG A 284 1.53 -21.60 1.56
C ARG A 284 1.30 -21.56 0.04
N GLU A 285 0.78 -22.64 -0.54
CA GLU A 285 0.55 -22.75 -1.99
C GLU A 285 -0.48 -21.73 -2.48
N ARG A 286 -1.51 -21.47 -1.66
CA ARG A 286 -2.55 -20.47 -1.97
C ARG A 286 -2.00 -19.05 -1.99
N GLU A 287 -1.22 -18.67 -0.99
CA GLU A 287 -0.55 -17.36 -0.94
C GLU A 287 0.39 -17.16 -2.14
N SER A 288 1.19 -18.17 -2.47
CA SER A 288 2.10 -18.12 -3.62
C SER A 288 1.37 -18.01 -4.96
N ALA A 289 0.26 -18.74 -5.12
CA ALA A 289 -0.60 -18.64 -6.30
C ALA A 289 -1.26 -17.26 -6.41
N ALA A 290 -1.73 -16.71 -5.29
CA ALA A 290 -2.28 -15.36 -5.23
C ALA A 290 -1.23 -14.30 -5.60
N ASP A 291 -0.01 -14.38 -5.06
CA ASP A 291 1.10 -13.47 -5.41
C ASP A 291 1.42 -13.49 -6.91
N GLY A 292 1.51 -14.68 -7.52
CA GLY A 292 1.75 -14.84 -8.94
C GLY A 292 0.68 -14.18 -9.81
N LYS A 293 -0.60 -14.43 -9.51
CA LYS A 293 -1.73 -13.77 -10.20
C LYS A 293 -1.73 -12.27 -9.96
N ALA A 294 -1.51 -11.83 -8.72
CA ALA A 294 -1.48 -10.42 -8.34
C ALA A 294 -0.43 -9.66 -9.13
N LEU A 295 0.79 -10.18 -9.24
CA LEU A 295 1.85 -9.55 -10.03
C LEU A 295 1.43 -9.40 -11.50
N ARG A 296 0.85 -10.43 -12.12
CA ARG A 296 0.37 -10.34 -13.51
C ARG A 296 -0.75 -9.30 -13.67
N ILE A 297 -1.67 -9.21 -12.71
CA ILE A 297 -2.70 -8.17 -12.67
C ILE A 297 -2.04 -6.80 -12.57
N THR A 298 -1.09 -6.59 -11.65
CA THR A 298 -0.37 -5.32 -11.47
C THR A 298 0.35 -4.90 -12.74
N LEU A 299 1.08 -5.81 -13.39
CA LEU A 299 1.76 -5.56 -14.67
C LEU A 299 0.77 -5.19 -15.79
N SER A 300 -0.39 -5.87 -15.85
CA SER A 300 -1.44 -5.56 -16.82
C SER A 300 -2.17 -4.25 -16.49
N ALA A 301 -2.35 -3.91 -15.22
CA ALA A 301 -2.99 -2.69 -14.74
C ALA A 301 -2.16 -1.43 -15.02
N ALA A 302 -0.84 -1.57 -15.03
CA ALA A 302 0.09 -0.48 -15.31
C ALA A 302 0.21 -0.11 -16.80
N ALA A 303 -0.47 -0.82 -17.72
CA ALA A 303 -0.23 -0.84 -19.17
C ALA A 303 0.04 0.53 -19.84
N THR A 304 1.30 0.95 -19.76
CA THR A 304 2.05 1.66 -20.78
C THR A 304 3.37 0.89 -20.94
N PRO A 305 3.50 0.02 -21.96
CA PRO A 305 4.75 -0.72 -22.18
C PRO A 305 5.92 0.24 -22.40
N GLY A 306 7.01 0.07 -21.64
CA GLY A 306 8.33 0.64 -21.97
C GLY A 306 8.83 1.85 -21.17
N ALA A 307 8.33 2.17 -19.97
CA ALA A 307 8.85 3.35 -19.25
C ALA A 307 8.91 3.30 -17.71
N ASP A 308 8.42 2.26 -17.02
CA ASP A 308 8.43 2.27 -15.55
C ASP A 308 8.71 0.90 -14.94
N ASP A 309 9.71 0.84 -14.04
CA ASP A 309 10.04 -0.33 -13.23
C ASP A 309 9.05 -0.51 -12.07
N ALA A 310 8.26 0.52 -11.75
CA ALA A 310 7.33 0.53 -10.63
C ALA A 310 6.41 -0.70 -10.54
N PRO A 311 5.81 -1.21 -11.63
CA PRO A 311 4.90 -2.37 -11.59
C PRO A 311 5.53 -3.67 -11.10
N VAL A 312 6.86 -3.82 -11.23
CA VAL A 312 7.63 -4.95 -10.66
C VAL A 312 8.21 -4.57 -9.30
N LEU A 313 8.74 -3.35 -9.19
CA LEU A 313 9.42 -2.86 -8.00
C LEU A 313 8.49 -2.75 -6.79
N GLY A 314 7.24 -2.30 -6.98
CA GLY A 314 6.24 -2.17 -5.91
C GLY A 314 5.98 -3.49 -5.17
N PRO A 315 5.48 -4.55 -5.85
CA PRO A 315 5.29 -5.88 -5.26
C PRO A 315 6.51 -6.40 -4.48
N VAL A 316 7.71 -6.23 -5.06
CA VAL A 316 8.95 -6.71 -4.43
C VAL A 316 9.31 -5.90 -3.19
N LEU A 317 9.16 -4.57 -3.23
CA LEU A 317 9.38 -3.72 -2.05
C LEU A 317 8.36 -3.97 -0.94
N PHE A 318 7.11 -4.30 -1.29
CA PHE A 318 6.11 -4.72 -0.31
C PHE A 318 6.58 -5.94 0.48
N LEU A 319 7.02 -7.00 -0.20
CA LEU A 319 7.54 -8.20 0.44
C LEU A 319 8.86 -7.94 1.20
N ALA A 320 9.73 -7.06 0.69
CA ALA A 320 10.94 -6.63 1.40
C ALA A 320 10.60 -5.92 2.72
N GLY A 321 9.57 -5.07 2.69
CA GLY A 321 9.03 -4.40 3.87
C GLY A 321 8.50 -5.37 4.92
N LEU A 322 7.75 -6.39 4.50
CA LEU A 322 7.26 -7.43 5.41
C LEU A 322 8.41 -8.23 6.04
N ASP A 323 9.44 -8.59 5.27
CA ASP A 323 10.63 -9.29 5.81
C ASP A 323 11.35 -8.42 6.83
N LEU A 324 11.63 -7.16 6.47
CA LEU A 324 12.24 -6.18 7.36
C LEU A 324 11.46 -6.05 8.68
N LEU A 325 10.13 -5.90 8.62
CA LEU A 325 9.29 -5.78 9.81
C LEU A 325 9.27 -7.05 10.66
N GLY A 326 9.27 -8.22 10.04
CA GLY A 326 9.39 -9.51 10.74
C GLY A 326 10.70 -9.62 11.52
N ARG A 327 11.82 -9.29 10.87
CA ARG A 327 13.16 -9.28 11.50
C ARG A 327 13.27 -8.21 12.58
N ALA A 328 12.71 -7.03 12.35
CA ALA A 328 12.72 -5.93 13.30
C ALA A 328 11.91 -6.25 14.54
N ARG A 329 10.75 -6.91 14.40
CA ARG A 329 9.97 -7.41 15.54
C ARG A 329 10.76 -8.45 16.34
N ALA A 330 11.38 -9.43 15.67
CA ALA A 330 12.20 -10.42 16.37
C ALA A 330 13.35 -9.77 17.15
N ALA A 331 14.03 -8.77 16.56
CA ALA A 331 15.09 -8.02 17.23
C ALA A 331 14.58 -7.20 18.42
N TYR A 332 13.43 -6.52 18.27
CA TYR A 332 12.81 -5.71 19.31
C TYR A 332 12.33 -6.55 20.50
N GLU A 333 11.82 -7.76 20.24
CA GLU A 333 11.33 -8.69 21.27
C GLU A 333 12.43 -9.60 21.85
N ASP A 334 13.70 -9.41 21.44
CA ASP A 334 14.84 -10.28 21.77
C ASP A 334 14.57 -11.78 21.51
N ARG A 335 13.88 -12.06 20.39
CA ARG A 335 13.60 -13.43 19.92
C ARG A 335 14.63 -13.82 18.87
N ALA A 336 15.00 -15.10 18.84
CA ALA A 336 15.75 -15.65 17.72
C ALA A 336 14.94 -15.47 16.43
N ALA A 337 15.56 -14.94 15.38
CA ALA A 337 14.92 -14.68 14.09
C ALA A 337 14.29 -15.94 13.46
N ASP A 338 14.85 -17.12 13.80
CA ASP A 338 14.41 -18.43 13.30
C ASP A 338 13.02 -18.86 13.81
N ARG A 339 12.42 -18.16 14.78
CA ARG A 339 11.06 -18.45 15.29
C ARG A 339 9.91 -18.06 14.35
N LEU A 340 10.19 -17.53 13.16
CA LEU A 340 9.17 -17.43 12.09
C LEU A 340 8.71 -18.81 11.58
N ALA A 341 9.39 -19.90 11.95
CA ALA A 341 9.13 -21.27 11.49
C ALA A 341 7.74 -21.84 11.86
N ASP A 342 7.02 -21.25 12.82
CA ASP A 342 5.69 -21.71 13.23
C ASP A 342 4.54 -21.05 12.42
N ASP A 343 4.82 -20.08 11.56
CA ASP A 343 3.79 -19.50 10.66
C ASP A 343 3.59 -20.43 9.44
N PRO A 344 2.38 -20.94 9.19
CA PRO A 344 2.10 -21.78 8.02
C PRO A 344 2.17 -21.02 6.68
N ARG A 345 2.33 -19.69 6.70
CA ARG A 345 2.54 -18.87 5.50
C ARG A 345 3.98 -18.96 4.98
N PRO A 346 4.22 -18.79 3.68
CA PRO A 346 5.58 -18.73 3.15
C PRO A 346 6.27 -17.47 3.66
N ASP A 347 7.58 -17.55 3.90
CA ASP A 347 8.36 -16.37 4.26
C ASP A 347 8.37 -15.34 3.11
N PRO A 348 8.50 -14.03 3.38
CA PRO A 348 8.39 -13.03 2.32
C PRO A 348 9.48 -13.13 1.23
N ARG A 349 10.66 -13.68 1.52
CA ARG A 349 11.75 -13.84 0.54
C ARG A 349 11.43 -14.99 -0.43
N GLU A 350 10.87 -16.06 0.10
CA GLU A 350 10.30 -17.13 -0.70
C GLU A 350 9.16 -16.63 -1.58
N ARG A 351 8.15 -15.95 -1.00
CA ARG A 351 7.04 -15.35 -1.75
C ARG A 351 7.55 -14.50 -2.92
N MET A 352 8.56 -13.65 -2.67
CA MET A 352 9.18 -12.83 -3.71
C MET A 352 9.81 -13.69 -4.80
N THR A 353 10.56 -14.72 -4.42
CA THR A 353 11.26 -15.60 -5.36
C THR A 353 10.28 -16.36 -6.26
N GLU A 354 9.24 -16.94 -5.68
CA GLU A 354 8.18 -17.66 -6.40
C GLU A 354 7.37 -16.73 -7.27
N MET A 355 6.93 -15.58 -6.73
CA MET A 355 6.22 -14.53 -7.48
C MET A 355 7.02 -14.10 -8.72
N LEU A 356 8.31 -13.79 -8.59
CA LEU A 356 9.15 -13.42 -9.72
C LEU A 356 9.40 -14.58 -10.69
N ALA A 357 9.46 -15.82 -10.21
CA ALA A 357 9.58 -17.00 -11.07
C ALA A 357 8.38 -17.15 -12.02
N THR A 358 7.16 -16.80 -11.58
CA THR A 358 5.95 -16.84 -12.44
C THR A 358 6.04 -15.91 -13.64
N VAL A 359 6.77 -14.79 -13.50
CA VAL A 359 7.00 -13.82 -14.58
C VAL A 359 8.19 -14.24 -15.43
N ARG A 360 9.32 -14.64 -14.82
CA ARG A 360 10.52 -15.11 -15.52
C ARG A 360 10.25 -16.31 -16.44
N GLY A 361 9.38 -17.22 -16.01
CA GLY A 361 8.98 -18.39 -16.79
C GLY A 361 8.00 -18.09 -17.94
N SER A 362 7.57 -16.84 -18.09
CA SER A 362 6.63 -16.40 -19.13
C SER A 362 7.31 -15.50 -20.16
N GLN A 363 6.58 -15.12 -21.21
CA GLN A 363 7.06 -14.12 -22.18
C GLN A 363 7.35 -12.77 -21.51
N LEU A 364 6.74 -12.46 -20.35
CA LEU A 364 7.03 -11.24 -19.58
C LEU A 364 8.44 -11.21 -19.05
N GLY A 365 9.04 -12.37 -18.80
CA GLY A 365 10.40 -12.47 -18.28
C GLY A 365 11.40 -11.73 -19.16
N ALA A 366 11.22 -11.78 -20.49
CA ALA A 366 12.05 -11.03 -21.43
C ALA A 366 11.74 -9.54 -21.43
N VAL A 367 10.47 -9.14 -21.33
CA VAL A 367 10.03 -7.73 -21.33
C VAL A 367 10.49 -7.01 -20.06
N TYR A 368 10.46 -7.68 -18.91
CA TYR A 368 10.74 -7.13 -17.60
C TYR A 368 12.06 -7.63 -17.00
N ALA A 369 12.97 -8.21 -17.79
CA ALA A 369 14.21 -8.80 -17.27
C ALA A 369 15.01 -7.82 -16.40
N ASP A 370 15.21 -6.60 -16.90
CA ASP A 370 15.94 -5.54 -16.20
C ASP A 370 15.21 -5.05 -14.95
N SER A 371 13.89 -4.85 -15.04
CA SER A 371 13.04 -4.47 -13.91
C SER A 371 13.03 -5.54 -12.81
N ILE A 372 12.99 -6.82 -13.18
CA ILE A 372 13.08 -7.95 -12.24
C ILE A 372 14.44 -7.94 -11.53
N ALA A 373 15.53 -7.77 -12.28
CA ALA A 373 16.86 -7.69 -11.70
C ALA A 373 17.02 -6.47 -10.78
N ALA A 374 16.47 -5.31 -11.17
CA ALA A 374 16.47 -4.11 -10.36
C ALA A 374 15.64 -4.28 -9.08
N ALA A 375 14.46 -4.90 -9.17
CA ALA A 375 13.60 -5.16 -8.03
C ALA A 375 14.23 -6.14 -7.04
N SER A 376 14.84 -7.25 -7.51
CA SER A 376 15.58 -8.17 -6.63
C SER A 376 16.73 -7.45 -5.90
N ARG A 377 17.46 -6.56 -6.57
CA ARG A 377 18.49 -5.73 -5.90
C ARG A 377 17.87 -4.79 -4.87
N ALA A 378 16.73 -4.17 -5.17
CA ALA A 378 16.05 -3.28 -4.23
C ALA A 378 15.61 -4.02 -2.95
N TYR A 379 15.16 -5.27 -3.08
CA TYR A 379 14.86 -6.15 -1.93
C TYR A 379 16.09 -6.31 -1.02
N ASP A 380 17.24 -6.71 -1.60
CA ASP A 380 18.46 -6.91 -0.83
C ASP A 380 19.00 -5.59 -0.24
N LEU A 381 18.82 -4.45 -0.92
CA LEU A 381 19.19 -3.12 -0.40
C LEU A 381 18.40 -2.74 0.85
N VAL A 382 17.09 -3.00 0.86
CA VAL A 382 16.24 -2.76 2.04
C VAL A 382 16.73 -3.58 3.24
N LEU A 383 17.06 -4.86 3.02
CA LEU A 383 17.58 -5.72 4.08
C LEU A 383 19.00 -5.34 4.52
N THR A 384 19.84 -4.89 3.59
CA THR A 384 21.18 -4.37 3.91
C THR A 384 21.08 -3.12 4.79
N ALA A 385 20.16 -2.21 4.47
CA ALA A 385 19.90 -1.03 5.30
C ALA A 385 19.36 -1.40 6.69
N TRP A 386 18.52 -2.43 6.78
CA TRP A 386 18.07 -2.98 8.07
C TRP A 386 19.24 -3.47 8.93
N ASP A 387 20.24 -4.14 8.35
CA ASP A 387 21.38 -4.63 9.12
C ASP A 387 22.17 -3.50 9.81
N THR A 388 22.17 -2.29 9.26
CA THR A 388 22.73 -1.07 9.89
C THR A 388 21.89 -0.61 11.10
N VAL A 389 20.57 -0.67 11.00
CA VAL A 389 19.63 -0.19 12.03
C VAL A 389 19.40 -1.21 13.16
N ARG A 390 19.58 -2.50 12.86
CA ARG A 390 19.28 -3.62 13.77
C ARG A 390 19.93 -3.54 15.16
N PRO A 391 21.22 -3.20 15.33
CA PRO A 391 21.84 -3.08 16.65
C PRO A 391 21.14 -2.02 17.52
N ALA A 392 20.86 -0.85 16.94
CA ALA A 392 20.18 0.25 17.61
C ALA A 392 18.77 -0.12 18.09
N VAL A 393 18.01 -0.89 17.31
CA VAL A 393 16.67 -1.37 17.72
C VAL A 393 16.74 -2.23 18.99
N ARG A 394 17.75 -3.10 19.10
CA ARG A 394 17.94 -3.94 20.30
C ARG A 394 18.30 -3.09 21.52
N GLU A 395 19.20 -2.13 21.34
CA GLU A 395 19.62 -1.21 22.42
C GLU A 395 18.48 -0.32 22.90
N ALA A 396 17.66 0.19 21.96
CA ALA A 396 16.56 1.10 22.25
C ALA A 396 15.29 0.40 22.74
N ALA A 397 15.20 -0.94 22.66
CA ALA A 397 13.95 -1.69 22.87
C ALA A 397 13.25 -1.37 24.19
N GLY A 398 14.00 -1.30 25.28
CA GLY A 398 13.46 -0.97 26.61
C GLY A 398 12.90 0.45 26.72
N GLU A 399 13.49 1.42 26.01
CA GLU A 399 13.02 2.82 25.99
C GLU A 399 11.80 2.97 25.08
N LEU A 400 11.86 2.40 23.87
CA LEU A 400 10.77 2.34 22.91
C LEU A 400 9.51 1.69 23.50
N ALA A 401 9.67 0.61 24.27
CA ALA A 401 8.55 -0.04 24.95
C ALA A 401 7.87 0.85 26.00
N ARG A 402 8.62 1.76 26.65
CA ARG A 402 8.03 2.75 27.57
C ARG A 402 7.20 3.79 26.79
N HIS A 403 7.70 4.25 25.65
CA HIS A 403 6.97 5.18 24.79
C HIS A 403 5.69 4.58 24.23
N ALA A 404 5.75 3.34 23.72
CA ALA A 404 4.57 2.65 23.21
C ALA A 404 3.46 2.52 24.27
N ARG A 405 3.83 2.17 25.51
CA ARG A 405 2.87 2.10 26.63
C ARG A 405 2.29 3.46 27.01
N ALA A 406 3.10 4.52 26.96
CA ALA A 406 2.64 5.88 27.26
C ALA A 406 1.72 6.44 26.15
N GLY A 407 2.00 6.09 24.89
CA GLY A 407 1.21 6.47 23.72
C GLY A 407 -0.10 5.71 23.55
N ALA A 408 -0.26 4.55 24.20
CA ALA A 408 -1.50 3.77 24.18
C ALA A 408 -2.66 4.38 25.01
N GLY A 409 -2.45 5.55 25.63
CA GLY A 409 -3.48 6.26 26.39
C GLY A 409 -4.47 7.00 25.46
N PRO A 410 -5.75 7.16 25.85
CA PRO A 410 -6.78 7.79 25.03
C PRO A 410 -6.56 9.30 24.74
N SER A 411 -5.56 9.92 25.38
CA SER A 411 -5.24 11.34 25.27
C SER A 411 -3.99 11.65 24.44
N TYR A 412 -3.33 10.63 23.88
CA TYR A 412 -2.10 10.84 23.12
C TYR A 412 -2.40 10.92 21.61
N LEU A 413 -1.98 12.01 20.97
CA LEU A 413 -2.06 12.14 19.50
C LEU A 413 -1.07 11.14 18.87
N PRO A 414 -1.51 10.26 17.95
CA PRO A 414 -0.65 9.26 17.31
C PRO A 414 0.65 9.86 16.78
N GLU A 415 0.59 11.02 16.15
CA GLU A 415 1.70 11.74 15.54
C GLU A 415 2.83 12.05 16.54
N GLY A 416 2.48 12.53 17.73
CA GLY A 416 3.45 12.81 18.79
C GLY A 416 4.18 11.55 19.25
N ALA A 417 3.47 10.41 19.32
CA ALA A 417 4.05 9.17 19.82
C ALA A 417 5.00 8.59 18.78
N HIS A 418 4.60 8.65 17.51
CA HIS A 418 5.45 8.35 16.37
C HIS A 418 6.71 9.21 16.36
N HIS A 419 6.59 10.53 16.57
CA HIS A 419 7.74 11.42 16.60
C HIS A 419 8.73 11.06 17.72
N VAL A 420 8.22 10.78 18.93
CA VAL A 420 9.07 10.38 20.06
C VAL A 420 9.75 9.03 19.81
N ALA A 421 9.01 8.02 19.33
CA ALA A 421 9.57 6.71 19.04
C ALA A 421 10.65 6.78 17.95
N THR A 422 10.38 7.53 16.88
CA THR A 422 11.31 7.73 15.77
C THR A 422 12.56 8.47 16.21
N THR A 423 12.42 9.58 16.93
CA THR A 423 13.56 10.37 17.44
C THR A 423 14.41 9.56 18.41
N THR A 424 13.77 8.76 19.26
CA THR A 424 14.46 7.84 20.18
C THR A 424 15.28 6.84 19.39
N LEU A 425 14.67 6.11 18.45
CA LEU A 425 15.38 5.13 17.64
C LEU A 425 16.52 5.77 16.85
N TRP A 426 16.29 6.94 16.27
CA TRP A 426 17.31 7.64 15.48
C TRP A 426 18.56 7.99 16.28
N ARG A 427 18.41 8.45 17.53
CA ARG A 427 19.53 8.71 18.45
C ARG A 427 20.41 7.47 18.67
N HIS A 428 19.82 6.28 18.63
CA HIS A 428 20.58 5.03 18.73
C HIS A 428 21.17 4.57 17.39
N VAL A 429 20.59 4.96 16.25
CA VAL A 429 21.08 4.59 14.91
C VAL A 429 22.26 5.44 14.48
N GLU A 430 22.29 6.73 14.84
CA GLU A 430 23.32 7.68 14.38
C GLU A 430 24.78 7.21 14.60
N PRO A 431 25.15 6.56 15.73
CA PRO A 431 26.50 6.03 15.92
C PRO A 431 26.93 4.90 14.97
N TYR A 432 26.00 4.31 14.21
CA TYR A 432 26.25 3.19 13.29
C TYR A 432 26.43 3.62 11.83
N LEU A 433 26.40 4.92 11.53
CA LEU A 433 26.38 5.45 10.16
C LEU A 433 27.74 5.92 9.62
N ASP A 434 28.81 5.74 10.39
CA ASP A 434 30.17 6.14 10.04
C ASP A 434 30.80 5.25 8.93
#